data_AF-A0A2P8KB48-F1
#
_entry.id   AF-A0A2P8KB48-F1
#
_cell.length_a   1.000
_cell.length_b   1.000
_cell.length_c   1.000
_cell.angle_alpha   90.00
_cell.angle_beta   90.00
_cell.angle_gamma   90.00
#
_symmetry.space_group_name_H-M   'P 1'
#
loop_
_entity.id
_entity.type
_entity.pdbx_description
1 polymer ?
#
loop_
_entity_poly.entity_id
_entity_poly.type
_entity_poly.pdbx_seq_one_letter_code
_entity_poly.pdbx_strand_id
1 'polypeptide(L)'
;MTGLVSEREFDFLMNEFLDTQGLVRRSFYSEHTGDVFAAALGAARRLALEIFAPRNAKGDQCQSDFRNGAARVISETGHVAVAWMWARMAAIALQRQNESDDPLYRVKLSTASFYFERLLPETQSLAVVLGADSSPWTSGDGWQL
;
A
#
# COMPACT_ATOMS: atom_id res chain seq x y z
N MET A 1 7.18 21.38 6.11
CA MET A 1 6.33 20.27 5.62
C MET A 1 5.42 19.86 6.76
N THR A 2 4.14 20.23 6.68
CA THR A 2 3.14 19.89 7.70
C THR A 2 2.92 18.38 7.67
N GLY A 3 3.37 17.66 8.69
CA GLY A 3 3.18 16.21 8.78
C GLY A 3 1.69 15.87 8.89
N LEU A 4 1.24 14.82 8.22
CA LEU A 4 -0.15 14.33 8.26
C LEU A 4 -0.67 14.10 9.69
N VAL A 5 0.23 13.80 10.64
CA VAL A 5 -0.04 13.63 12.07
C VAL A 5 1.15 14.18 12.86
N SER A 6 0.89 14.73 14.05
CA SER A 6 1.92 15.17 15.00
C SER A 6 2.76 13.98 15.48
N GLU A 7 4.10 14.10 15.43
CA GLU A 7 5.01 13.04 15.92
C GLU A 7 4.77 12.75 17.39
N ARG A 8 4.55 13.79 18.18
CA ARG A 8 4.27 13.65 19.61
C ARG A 8 2.96 12.91 19.89
N GLU A 9 1.91 13.20 19.13
CA GLU A 9 0.62 12.51 19.30
C GLU A 9 0.72 11.06 18.85
N PHE A 10 1.44 10.80 17.77
CA PHE A 10 1.66 9.44 17.29
C PHE A 10 2.45 8.61 18.30
N ASP A 11 3.54 9.15 18.85
CA ASP A 11 4.35 8.47 19.86
C ASP A 11 3.55 8.21 21.14
N PHE A 12 2.73 9.19 21.57
CA PHE A 12 1.79 9.00 22.68
C PHE A 12 0.81 7.86 22.40
N LEU A 13 0.15 7.88 21.24
CA LEU A 13 -0.84 6.86 20.90
C LEU A 13 -0.21 5.46 20.84
N MET A 14 0.95 5.32 20.22
CA MET A 14 1.58 4.01 20.00
C MET A 14 2.25 3.46 21.26
N ASN A 15 2.89 4.31 22.07
CA ASN A 15 3.70 3.85 23.20
C ASN A 15 3.01 3.99 24.54
N GLU A 16 2.26 5.08 24.77
CA GLU A 16 1.58 5.32 26.05
C GLU A 16 0.15 4.78 26.05
N PHE A 17 -0.65 5.10 25.03
CA PHE A 17 -2.06 4.72 25.01
C PHE A 17 -2.26 3.24 24.62
N LEU A 18 -1.62 2.78 23.55
CA LEU A 18 -1.76 1.41 23.06
C LEU A 18 -0.76 0.41 23.67
N ASP A 19 0.30 0.89 24.34
CA ASP A 19 1.39 0.06 24.89
C ASP A 19 1.88 -1.01 23.89
N THR A 20 2.29 -0.58 22.69
CA THR A 20 2.74 -1.52 21.64
C THR A 20 3.93 -2.37 22.07
N GLN A 21 4.80 -1.87 22.96
CA GLN A 21 5.91 -2.64 23.53
C GLN A 21 5.42 -3.78 24.43
N GLY A 22 4.27 -3.61 25.08
CA GLY A 22 3.61 -4.64 25.86
C GLY A 22 3.15 -5.87 25.07
N LEU A 23 3.08 -5.78 23.72
CA LEU A 23 2.69 -6.92 22.86
C LEU A 23 3.65 -8.10 22.98
N VAL A 24 4.94 -7.86 23.24
CA VAL A 24 5.97 -8.89 23.44
C VAL A 24 5.61 -9.86 24.58
N ARG A 25 4.78 -9.43 25.54
CA ARG A 25 4.29 -10.30 26.63
C ARG A 25 3.32 -11.37 26.14
N ARG A 26 2.74 -11.25 24.93
CA ARG A 26 1.86 -12.27 24.36
C ARG A 26 2.70 -13.32 23.65
N SER A 27 2.36 -14.60 23.84
CA SER A 27 3.04 -15.75 23.25
C SER A 27 3.22 -15.68 21.73
N PHE A 28 2.37 -14.94 21.02
CA PHE A 28 2.48 -14.77 19.57
C PHE A 28 3.60 -13.79 19.16
N TYR A 29 3.99 -12.84 20.02
CA TYR A 29 4.98 -11.81 19.73
C TYR A 29 6.25 -11.93 20.61
N SER A 30 6.38 -12.99 21.39
CA SER A 30 7.48 -13.16 22.35
C SER A 30 8.85 -13.32 21.70
N GLU A 31 8.90 -13.62 20.40
CA GLU A 31 10.13 -13.68 19.59
C GLU A 31 10.60 -12.30 19.08
N HIS A 32 9.83 -11.25 19.32
CA HIS A 32 10.15 -9.89 18.87
C HIS A 32 10.48 -8.98 20.04
N THR A 33 11.31 -7.96 19.77
CA THR A 33 11.74 -6.97 20.76
C THR A 33 11.14 -5.60 20.44
N GLY A 34 11.06 -4.71 21.44
CA GLY A 34 10.41 -3.39 21.28
C GLY A 34 11.04 -2.51 20.21
N ASP A 35 12.35 -2.66 19.96
CA ASP A 35 13.08 -2.03 18.85
C ASP A 35 12.62 -2.52 17.46
N VAL A 36 12.25 -3.79 17.32
CA VAL A 36 11.67 -4.32 16.07
C VAL A 36 10.32 -3.66 15.78
N PHE A 37 9.48 -3.47 16.81
CA PHE A 37 8.22 -2.73 16.67
C PHE A 37 8.44 -1.26 16.31
N ALA A 38 9.38 -0.59 16.98
CA ALA A 38 9.74 0.79 16.67
C ALA A 38 10.26 0.94 15.23
N ALA A 39 11.10 0.00 14.78
CA ALA A 39 11.60 -0.03 13.40
C ALA A 39 10.47 -0.27 12.39
N ALA A 40 9.54 -1.18 12.67
CA ALA A 40 8.38 -1.44 11.82
C ALA A 40 7.45 -0.24 11.72
N LEU A 41 7.16 0.44 12.85
CA LEU A 41 6.36 1.68 12.88
C LEU A 41 7.07 2.82 12.14
N GLY A 42 8.38 2.95 12.28
CA GLY A 42 9.19 3.92 11.54
C GLY A 42 9.15 3.69 10.03
N ALA A 43 9.28 2.44 9.59
CA ALA A 43 9.13 2.07 8.19
C ALA A 43 7.72 2.35 7.65
N ALA A 44 6.68 1.97 8.40
CA ALA A 44 5.29 2.24 8.05
C ALA A 44 5.03 3.74 7.91
N ARG A 45 5.56 4.57 8.82
CA ARG A 45 5.46 6.03 8.74
C ARG A 45 6.16 6.59 7.50
N ARG A 46 7.37 6.11 7.18
CA ARG A 46 8.08 6.54 5.97
C ARG A 46 7.26 6.22 4.72
N LEU A 47 6.74 5.00 4.61
CA LEU A 47 5.88 4.61 3.50
C LEU A 47 4.61 5.48 3.43
N ALA A 48 3.98 5.75 4.58
CA ALA A 48 2.81 6.62 4.66
C ALA A 48 3.09 8.01 4.10
N LEU A 49 4.23 8.62 4.43
CA LEU A 49 4.57 9.97 4.00
C LEU A 49 5.13 10.05 2.57
N GLU A 50 6.03 9.13 2.21
CA GLU A 50 6.75 9.19 0.93
C GLU A 50 5.96 8.53 -0.20
N ILE A 51 5.19 7.48 0.11
CA ILE A 51 4.48 6.70 -0.89
C ILE A 51 2.99 7.02 -0.92
N PHE A 52 2.31 6.90 0.22
CA PHE A 52 0.85 6.98 0.25
C PHE A 52 0.31 8.40 0.23
N ALA A 53 0.82 9.31 1.07
CA ALA A 53 0.36 10.70 1.16
C ALA A 53 0.26 11.43 -0.19
N PRO A 54 1.31 11.47 -1.04
CA PRO A 54 1.23 12.16 -2.32
C PRO A 54 0.27 11.48 -3.32
N ARG A 55 0.04 10.17 -3.19
CA ARG A 55 -0.81 9.39 -4.11
C ARG A 55 -2.28 9.41 -3.70
N ASN A 56 -2.56 9.39 -2.40
CA ASN A 56 -3.93 9.41 -1.86
C ASN A 56 -4.64 10.75 -2.09
N ALA A 57 -3.91 11.86 -2.26
CA ALA A 57 -4.52 13.15 -2.57
C ALA A 57 -5.43 13.10 -3.81
N LYS A 58 -5.07 12.28 -4.82
CA LYS A 58 -5.91 12.06 -6.01
C LYS A 58 -7.18 11.26 -5.68
N GLY A 59 -7.11 10.33 -4.74
CA GLY A 59 -8.28 9.59 -4.25
C GLY A 59 -9.21 10.44 -3.40
N ASP A 60 -8.66 11.35 -2.60
CA ASP A 60 -9.45 12.29 -1.78
C ASP A 60 -10.19 13.32 -2.66
N GLN A 61 -9.58 13.73 -3.76
CA GLN A 61 -10.19 14.66 -4.73
C GLN A 61 -11.16 13.96 -5.69
N CYS A 62 -10.94 12.68 -6.00
CA CYS A 62 -11.75 11.91 -6.92
C CYS A 62 -12.55 10.84 -6.19
N GLN A 63 -13.78 11.18 -5.80
CA GLN A 63 -14.71 10.22 -5.23
C GLN A 63 -14.93 9.03 -6.20
N SER A 64 -14.95 7.81 -5.66
CA SER A 64 -15.34 6.63 -6.42
C SER A 64 -16.82 6.72 -6.80
N ASP A 65 -17.15 6.38 -8.05
CA ASP A 65 -18.53 6.43 -8.54
C ASP A 65 -18.90 5.11 -9.23
N PHE A 66 -20.19 4.78 -9.25
CA PHE A 66 -20.74 3.59 -9.88
C PHE A 66 -21.56 4.00 -11.10
N ARG A 67 -21.02 3.79 -12.30
CA ARG A 67 -21.69 4.17 -13.56
C ARG A 67 -21.78 2.97 -14.49
N ASN A 68 -22.92 2.80 -15.14
CA ASN A 68 -23.18 1.75 -16.13
C ASN A 68 -22.85 0.32 -15.63
N GLY A 69 -23.15 0.02 -14.37
CA GLY A 69 -22.92 -1.30 -13.78
C GLY A 69 -21.47 -1.59 -13.37
N ALA A 70 -20.57 -0.60 -13.46
CA ALA A 70 -19.17 -0.75 -13.08
C ALA A 70 -18.73 0.30 -12.04
N ALA A 71 -17.98 -0.14 -11.03
CA ALA A 71 -17.33 0.74 -10.08
C ALA A 71 -16.07 1.36 -10.71
N ARG A 72 -15.98 2.69 -10.67
CA ARG A 72 -14.82 3.44 -11.12
C ARG A 72 -14.04 3.95 -9.90
N VAL A 73 -12.78 3.53 -9.81
CA VAL A 73 -11.80 3.98 -8.82
C VAL A 73 -10.56 4.50 -9.53
N ILE A 74 -9.74 5.29 -8.84
CA ILE A 74 -8.44 5.72 -9.37
C ILE A 74 -7.54 4.50 -9.64
N SER A 75 -6.92 4.45 -10.81
CA SER A 75 -6.16 3.29 -11.29
C SER A 75 -4.97 2.95 -10.39
N GLU A 76 -4.34 3.95 -9.79
CA GLU A 76 -3.17 3.84 -8.94
C GLU A 76 -3.47 2.98 -7.70
N THR A 77 -4.64 3.13 -7.09
CA THR A 77 -5.05 2.33 -5.93
C THR A 77 -5.26 0.86 -6.29
N GLY A 78 -5.79 0.59 -7.49
CA GLY A 78 -5.92 -0.78 -8.01
C GLY A 78 -4.55 -1.45 -8.21
N HIS A 79 -3.58 -0.75 -8.81
CA HIS A 79 -2.24 -1.28 -9.00
C HIS A 79 -1.49 -1.53 -7.70
N VAL A 80 -1.64 -0.64 -6.71
CA VAL A 80 -1.08 -0.83 -5.36
C VAL A 80 -1.68 -2.05 -4.67
N ALA A 81 -3.00 -2.25 -4.76
CA ALA A 81 -3.67 -3.41 -4.18
C ALA A 81 -3.17 -4.73 -4.81
N VAL A 82 -3.04 -4.77 -6.14
CA VAL A 82 -2.51 -5.94 -6.85
C VAL A 82 -1.04 -6.18 -6.53
N ALA A 83 -0.23 -5.12 -6.47
CA ALA A 83 1.17 -5.20 -6.06
C ALA A 83 1.31 -5.77 -4.63
N TRP A 84 0.49 -5.31 -3.69
CA TRP A 84 0.47 -5.82 -2.32
C TRP A 84 0.11 -7.31 -2.24
N MET A 85 -0.88 -7.76 -3.02
CA MET A 85 -1.22 -9.19 -3.10
C MET A 85 -0.05 -10.03 -3.64
N TRP A 86 0.64 -9.57 -4.68
CA TRP A 86 1.84 -10.24 -5.19
C TRP A 86 2.97 -10.27 -4.18
N ALA A 87 3.24 -9.17 -3.48
CA ALA A 87 4.24 -9.11 -2.41
C ALA A 87 3.92 -10.11 -1.28
N ARG A 88 2.66 -10.20 -0.86
CA ARG A 88 2.23 -11.19 0.15
C ARG A 88 2.42 -12.63 -0.30
N MET A 89 2.02 -12.94 -1.53
CA MET A 89 2.24 -14.28 -2.09
C MET A 89 3.74 -14.62 -2.18
N ALA A 90 4.57 -13.67 -2.59
CA ALA A 90 6.01 -13.84 -2.67
C ALA A 90 6.66 -14.03 -1.29
N ALA A 91 6.24 -13.28 -0.27
CA ALA A 91 6.75 -13.42 1.08
C ALA A 91 6.47 -14.82 1.66
N ILE A 92 5.25 -15.34 1.48
CA ILE A 92 4.89 -16.70 1.91
C ILE A 92 5.68 -17.74 1.10
N ALA A 93 5.80 -17.54 -0.22
CA ALA A 93 6.55 -18.45 -1.07
C ALA A 93 8.03 -18.55 -0.66
N LEU A 94 8.68 -17.44 -0.29
CA LEU A 94 10.05 -17.43 0.23
C LEU A 94 10.18 -18.20 1.55
N GLN A 95 9.24 -18.02 2.48
CA GLN A 95 9.26 -18.73 3.76
C GLN A 95 9.09 -20.24 3.57
N ARG A 96 8.16 -20.65 2.70
CA ARG A 96 7.82 -22.06 2.48
C ARG A 96 8.74 -22.80 1.53
N GLN A 97 9.51 -22.09 0.70
CA GLN A 97 10.45 -22.70 -0.26
C GLN A 97 11.50 -23.59 0.42
N ASN A 98 11.90 -23.29 1.66
CA ASN A 98 12.86 -24.10 2.41
C ASN A 98 12.21 -25.30 3.13
N GLU A 99 10.89 -25.28 3.30
CA GLU A 99 10.12 -26.33 3.98
C GLU A 99 9.55 -27.36 3.00
N SER A 100 9.32 -26.97 1.74
CA SER A 100 8.66 -27.77 0.73
C SER A 100 9.21 -27.47 -0.67
N ASP A 101 9.58 -28.52 -1.41
CA ASP A 101 10.05 -28.43 -2.80
C ASP A 101 8.87 -28.38 -3.80
N ASP A 102 7.82 -27.63 -3.48
CA ASP A 102 6.67 -27.45 -4.37
C ASP A 102 7.04 -26.47 -5.50
N PRO A 103 6.96 -26.88 -6.79
CA PRO A 103 7.20 -26.01 -7.94
C PRO A 103 6.36 -24.72 -7.95
N LEU A 104 5.19 -24.73 -7.31
CA LEU A 104 4.28 -23.59 -7.23
C LEU A 104 4.96 -22.35 -6.63
N TYR A 105 5.80 -22.51 -5.60
CA TYR A 105 6.47 -21.39 -4.93
C TYR A 105 7.47 -20.70 -5.87
N ARG A 106 8.22 -21.47 -6.66
CA ARG A 106 9.16 -20.92 -7.64
C ARG A 106 8.44 -20.13 -8.72
N VAL A 107 7.30 -20.63 -9.20
CA VAL A 107 6.46 -19.92 -10.20
C VAL A 107 5.87 -18.64 -9.60
N LYS A 108 5.42 -18.65 -8.34
CA LYS A 108 4.90 -17.45 -7.66
C LYS A 108 5.96 -16.36 -7.51
N LEU A 109 7.19 -16.73 -7.17
CA LEU A 109 8.31 -15.79 -7.08
C LEU A 109 8.66 -15.20 -8.45
N SER A 110 8.81 -16.05 -9.48
CA SER A 110 9.10 -15.58 -10.84
C SER A 110 8.01 -14.63 -11.37
N THR A 111 6.74 -14.95 -11.13
CA THR A 111 5.62 -14.11 -11.58
C THR A 111 5.57 -12.79 -10.81
N ALA A 112 5.82 -12.81 -9.50
CA ALA A 112 5.89 -11.60 -8.69
C ALA A 112 7.05 -10.69 -9.17
N SER A 113 8.24 -11.24 -9.39
CA SER A 113 9.38 -10.50 -9.94
C SER A 113 9.03 -9.86 -11.28
N PHE A 114 8.45 -10.62 -12.22
CA PHE A 114 8.01 -10.07 -13.50
C PHE A 114 7.00 -8.92 -13.35
N TYR A 115 6.02 -9.05 -12.44
CA TYR A 115 5.06 -8.00 -12.17
C TYR A 115 5.73 -6.72 -11.65
N PHE A 116 6.65 -6.84 -10.70
CA PHE A 116 7.36 -5.69 -10.13
C PHE A 116 8.36 -5.05 -11.09
N GLU A 117 9.01 -5.85 -11.94
CA GLU A 117 10.03 -5.37 -12.89
C GLU A 117 9.43 -4.78 -14.16
N ARG A 118 8.29 -5.31 -14.64
CA ARG A 118 7.75 -4.97 -15.96
C ARG A 118 6.41 -4.25 -15.90
N LEU A 119 5.45 -4.79 -15.14
CA LEU A 119 4.07 -4.29 -15.16
C LEU A 119 3.89 -3.07 -14.25
N LEU A 120 4.51 -3.07 -13.07
CA LEU A 120 4.36 -1.96 -12.13
C LEU A 120 4.95 -0.63 -12.68
N PRO A 121 6.15 -0.59 -13.29
CA PRO A 121 6.68 0.64 -13.88
C PRO A 121 5.86 1.15 -15.07
N GLU A 122 5.32 0.25 -15.90
CA GLU A 122 4.43 0.60 -17.02
C GLU A 122 3.15 1.29 -16.51
N THR A 123 2.60 0.84 -15.37
CA THR A 123 1.43 1.50 -14.76
C THR A 123 1.76 2.89 -14.20
N GLN A 124 2.99 3.12 -13.75
CA GLN A 124 3.43 4.46 -13.33
C GLN A 124 3.59 5.39 -14.54
N SER A 125 4.18 4.89 -15.63
CA SER A 125 4.31 5.65 -16.87
C SER A 125 2.94 5.95 -17.49
N LEU A 126 2.02 4.98 -17.50
CA LEU A 126 0.66 5.15 -17.99
C LEU A 126 -0.16 6.10 -17.10
N ALA A 127 0.03 6.07 -15.77
CA ALA A 127 -0.59 7.04 -14.87
C ALA A 127 -0.09 8.48 -15.11
N VAL A 128 1.18 8.66 -15.51
CA VAL A 128 1.72 9.97 -15.93
C VAL A 128 1.10 10.41 -17.26
N VAL A 129 0.98 9.51 -18.23
CA VAL A 129 0.37 9.81 -19.54
C VAL A 129 -1.13 10.11 -19.41
N LEU A 130 -1.86 9.34 -18.60
CA LEU A 130 -3.28 9.57 -18.31
C LEU A 130 -3.52 10.77 -17.37
N GLY A 131 -2.52 11.11 -16.55
CA GLY A 131 -2.51 12.31 -15.70
C GLY A 131 -2.20 13.60 -16.47
N ALA A 132 -1.76 13.52 -17.73
CA ALA A 132 -1.33 14.68 -18.50
C ALA A 132 -2.46 15.39 -19.26
N ASP A 133 -3.56 14.73 -19.67
CA ASP A 133 -4.64 15.47 -20.35
C ASP A 133 -6.00 14.75 -20.54
N SER A 134 -6.32 13.68 -19.81
CA SER A 134 -7.59 12.95 -20.03
C SER A 134 -8.59 13.08 -18.89
N SER A 135 -8.61 14.21 -18.19
CA SER A 135 -9.69 14.53 -17.27
C SER A 135 -10.95 14.86 -18.09
N PRO A 136 -12.03 14.04 -18.05
CA PRO A 136 -13.32 14.44 -18.63
C PRO A 136 -13.98 15.55 -17.82
N TRP A 137 -13.33 16.02 -16.74
CA TRP A 137 -13.88 16.93 -15.74
C TRP A 137 -13.66 18.42 -16.08
N THR A 138 -13.03 18.75 -17.22
CA THR A 138 -12.81 20.14 -17.66
C THR A 138 -13.94 20.71 -18.54
N SER A 139 -14.89 19.89 -19.00
CA SER A 139 -16.12 20.42 -19.62
C SER A 139 -17.17 20.66 -18.52
N GLY A 140 -17.46 21.94 -18.28
CA GLY A 140 -18.29 22.48 -17.21
C GLY A 140 -19.78 22.17 -17.30
N ASP A 141 -20.16 20.91 -17.23
CA ASP A 141 -21.56 20.49 -17.10
C ASP A 141 -21.82 20.08 -15.65
N GLY A 142 -22.29 21.05 -14.88
CA GLY A 142 -22.69 20.88 -13.49
C GLY A 142 -23.73 19.79 -13.30
N TRP A 143 -23.63 19.12 -12.15
CA TRP A 143 -24.56 18.12 -11.61
C TRP A 143 -26.04 18.39 -11.94
N GLN A 144 -26.55 17.75 -12.99
CA GLN A 144 -27.98 17.54 -13.15
C GLN A 144 -28.30 16.07 -12.90
N LEU A 145 -28.84 15.83 -11.71
CA LEU A 145 -29.71 14.69 -11.40
C LEU A 145 -31.03 14.82 -12.17
#